data_AF-D2VHX1-F1
#
_entry.id   AF-D2VHX1-F1
#
_cell.length_a   1.000
_cell.length_b   1.000
_cell.length_c   1.000
_cell.angle_alpha   90.00
_cell.angle_beta   90.00
_cell.angle_gamma   90.00
#
_symmetry.space_group_name_H-M   'P 1'
#
loop_
_entity.id
_entity.type
_entity.pdbx_description
1 polymer ?
#
loop_
_entity_poly.entity_id
_entity_poly.type
_entity_poly.pdbx_seq_one_letter_code
_entity_poly.pdbx_strand_id
1 'polypeptide(L)'
;MALNNIDILGNDQDTAISTMKKYYNGYHFPGSKHALFNTTLSMFFLNKLVKDEPFRNAVLQKQDIPLSILTDTNIMISENVFATLASSVVSNDIIQQLLSKDYIEVTESIYPSLKLREIIDPPSNEEDISKIRDNALSFMYYHGMITFTESSSKQMNPKQLLIPNEITKVQYLEQLRRLISLRESDISTFINEPTQDNLKKLLWSILSKQETVFDNDMSERGLQSCIESALRSYSLYRSKDFTFRAEKEYTNYHINGKEYTELRADLVISTDNDIFIIKLKRLRPMYLSQYSTIRIWKPYMFKEKFKELLQADESQLLNMLVFQKWANKYVKVESILNEASSKVKQYAKKEQELLGNNDKTIHKFVVIQVGWPLIVRKVN
;
A
#
# COMPACT_ATOMS: atom_id res chain seq x y z
N MET A 1 -8.24 26.07 -28.45
CA MET A 1 -9.04 25.13 -29.26
C MET A 1 -9.97 24.28 -28.39
N ALA A 2 -9.48 23.39 -27.51
CA ALA A 2 -10.38 22.56 -26.68
C ALA A 2 -11.26 23.39 -25.71
N LEU A 3 -10.70 24.42 -25.06
CA LEU A 3 -11.45 25.31 -24.15
C LEU A 3 -12.47 26.20 -24.89
N ASN A 4 -12.15 26.63 -26.11
CA ASN A 4 -13.07 27.41 -26.95
C ASN A 4 -14.32 26.60 -27.32
N ASN A 5 -14.19 25.29 -27.49
CA ASN A 5 -15.30 24.38 -27.79
C ASN A 5 -16.25 24.17 -26.61
N ILE A 6 -15.93 24.71 -25.43
CA ILE A 6 -16.74 24.61 -24.21
C ILE A 6 -17.05 26.00 -23.62
N ASP A 7 -17.05 27.02 -24.47
CA ASP A 7 -17.38 28.41 -24.14
C ASP A 7 -16.51 29.02 -23.03
N ILE A 8 -15.24 28.60 -22.95
CA ILE A 8 -14.22 29.24 -22.12
C ILE A 8 -13.29 30.02 -23.05
N LEU A 9 -13.47 31.35 -23.07
CA LEU A 9 -12.86 32.27 -24.05
C LEU A 9 -12.08 33.39 -23.37
N GLY A 10 -11.07 33.94 -24.05
CA GLY A 10 -10.31 35.10 -23.57
C GLY A 10 -9.68 34.86 -22.20
N ASN A 11 -9.87 35.79 -21.25
CA ASN A 11 -9.29 35.73 -19.90
C ASN A 11 -9.69 34.48 -19.11
N ASP A 12 -10.84 33.88 -19.40
CA ASP A 12 -11.29 32.64 -18.76
C ASP A 12 -10.45 31.44 -19.21
N GLN A 13 -9.95 31.48 -20.45
CA GLN A 13 -9.04 30.47 -20.99
C GLN A 13 -7.70 30.50 -20.26
N ASP A 14 -7.13 31.69 -20.08
CA ASP A 14 -5.87 31.87 -19.35
C ASP A 14 -6.02 31.45 -17.88
N THR A 15 -7.17 31.76 -17.27
CA THR A 15 -7.48 31.36 -15.90
C THR A 15 -7.58 29.83 -15.78
N ALA A 16 -8.32 29.17 -16.68
CA ALA A 16 -8.44 27.70 -16.68
C ALA A 16 -7.09 27.00 -16.91
N ILE A 17 -6.28 27.50 -17.86
CA ILE A 17 -4.94 26.96 -18.14
C ILE A 17 -4.02 27.17 -16.94
N SER A 18 -4.04 28.36 -16.33
CA SER A 18 -3.23 28.66 -15.14
C SER A 18 -3.58 27.74 -13.97
N THR A 19 -4.88 27.52 -13.74
CA THR A 19 -5.36 26.60 -12.69
C THR A 19 -4.93 25.16 -12.98
N MET A 20 -5.08 24.69 -14.22
CA MET A 20 -4.61 23.35 -14.60
C MET A 20 -3.10 23.19 -14.41
N LYS A 21 -2.30 24.20 -14.79
CA LYS A 21 -0.84 24.20 -14.61
C LYS A 21 -0.44 24.19 -13.14
N LYS A 22 -1.16 24.93 -12.28
CA LYS A 22 -0.94 24.94 -10.82
C LYS A 22 -1.01 23.53 -10.22
N TYR A 23 -1.99 22.73 -10.64
CA TYR A 23 -2.27 21.44 -10.00
C TYR A 23 -1.69 20.21 -10.71
N TYR A 24 -1.56 20.24 -12.03
CA TYR A 24 -1.15 19.08 -12.84
C TYR A 24 0.20 19.24 -13.50
N ASN A 25 0.99 20.22 -13.06
CA ASN A 25 2.33 20.56 -13.53
C ASN A 25 3.07 19.36 -14.18
N GLY A 26 3.61 19.59 -15.38
CA GLY A 26 3.95 18.51 -16.30
C GLY A 26 5.19 17.71 -15.91
N TYR A 27 5.40 16.62 -16.62
CA TYR A 27 6.52 15.69 -16.49
C TYR A 27 7.66 16.13 -17.41
N HIS A 28 8.87 16.18 -16.86
CA HIS A 28 10.09 16.42 -17.63
C HIS A 28 10.84 15.11 -17.88
N PHE A 29 11.22 14.92 -19.13
CA PHE A 29 11.93 13.74 -19.60
C PHE A 29 13.34 14.15 -20.06
N PRO A 30 14.30 13.21 -20.14
CA PRO A 30 15.64 13.52 -20.66
C PRO A 30 15.55 14.20 -22.02
N GLY A 31 16.19 15.36 -22.16
CA GLY A 31 16.18 16.17 -23.37
C GLY A 31 14.91 16.99 -23.62
N SER A 32 13.92 16.97 -22.71
CA SER A 32 12.68 17.71 -22.92
C SER A 32 12.88 19.22 -22.71
N LYS A 33 12.40 20.01 -23.68
CA LYS A 33 12.33 21.49 -23.58
C LYS A 33 11.07 21.97 -22.86
N HIS A 34 10.05 21.12 -22.83
CA HIS A 34 8.75 21.41 -22.25
C HIS A 34 8.33 20.26 -21.34
N ALA A 35 7.48 20.58 -20.37
CA ALA A 35 6.83 19.59 -19.54
C ALA A 35 5.68 18.94 -20.33
N LEU A 36 5.51 17.63 -20.21
CA LEU A 36 4.37 16.90 -20.77
C LEU A 36 3.29 16.74 -19.72
N PHE A 37 2.07 17.16 -20.01
CA PHE A 37 0.96 17.02 -19.07
C PHE A 37 0.37 15.61 -19.14
N ASN A 38 -0.07 15.09 -18.00
CA ASN A 38 -0.83 13.84 -17.96
C ASN A 38 -2.15 14.03 -18.71
N THR A 39 -2.35 13.27 -19.79
CA THR A 39 -3.51 13.42 -20.67
C THR A 39 -4.81 13.03 -19.98
N THR A 40 -4.80 11.99 -19.14
CA THR A 40 -5.96 11.57 -18.35
C THR A 40 -6.41 12.67 -17.40
N LEU A 41 -5.48 13.28 -16.65
CA LEU A 41 -5.79 14.41 -15.77
C LEU A 41 -6.31 15.63 -16.55
N SER A 42 -5.67 15.94 -17.68
CA SER A 42 -6.08 17.05 -18.54
C SER A 42 -7.51 16.85 -19.05
N MET A 43 -7.84 15.65 -19.52
CA MET A 43 -9.19 15.30 -19.97
C MET A 43 -10.20 15.28 -18.82
N PHE A 44 -9.81 14.78 -17.64
CA PHE A 44 -10.65 14.82 -16.45
C PHE A 44 -11.04 16.26 -16.07
N PHE A 45 -10.08 17.18 -16.07
CA PHE A 45 -10.32 18.59 -15.78
C PHE A 45 -11.21 19.26 -16.83
N LEU A 46 -10.97 19.02 -18.12
CA LEU A 46 -11.84 19.52 -19.19
C LEU A 46 -13.26 18.98 -19.05
N ASN A 47 -13.42 17.68 -18.79
CA ASN A 47 -14.73 17.08 -18.56
C ASN A 47 -15.44 17.67 -17.34
N LYS A 48 -14.71 17.96 -16.26
CA LYS A 48 -15.26 18.64 -15.09
C LYS A 48 -15.70 20.07 -15.39
N LEU A 49 -14.89 20.84 -16.11
CA LEU A 49 -15.28 22.19 -16.53
C LEU A 49 -16.60 22.22 -17.31
N VAL A 50 -16.87 21.18 -18.11
CA VAL A 50 -18.11 21.06 -18.88
C VAL A 50 -19.30 20.64 -18.03
N LYS A 51 -19.10 19.69 -17.11
CA LYS A 51 -20.21 18.96 -16.46
C LYS A 51 -20.51 19.41 -15.02
N ASP A 52 -19.59 20.11 -14.37
CA ASP A 52 -19.66 20.48 -12.96
C ASP A 52 -19.62 22.01 -12.85
N GLU A 53 -20.80 22.62 -12.81
CA GLU A 53 -20.97 24.08 -12.73
C GLU A 53 -20.32 24.69 -11.47
N PRO A 54 -20.46 24.11 -10.26
CA PRO A 54 -19.70 24.56 -9.09
C PRO A 54 -18.19 24.56 -9.32
N PHE A 55 -17.65 23.50 -9.91
CA PHE A 55 -16.23 23.41 -10.24
C PHE A 55 -15.81 24.47 -11.27
N ARG A 56 -16.59 24.64 -12.34
CA ARG A 56 -16.36 25.67 -13.37
C ARG A 56 -16.30 27.05 -12.72
N ASN A 57 -17.29 27.39 -11.89
CA ASN A 57 -17.34 28.67 -11.20
C ASN A 57 -16.14 28.86 -10.27
N ALA A 58 -15.74 27.84 -9.52
CA ALA A 58 -14.56 27.89 -8.67
C ALA A 58 -13.27 28.16 -9.48
N VAL A 59 -13.09 27.50 -10.63
CA VAL A 59 -11.95 27.73 -11.53
C VAL A 59 -11.95 29.17 -12.06
N LEU A 60 -13.07 29.62 -12.62
CA LEU A 60 -13.16 30.94 -13.27
C LEU A 60 -13.03 32.09 -12.26
N GLN A 61 -13.52 31.89 -11.04
CA GLN A 61 -13.41 32.87 -9.94
C GLN A 61 -12.09 32.74 -9.16
N LYS A 62 -11.15 31.87 -9.58
CA LYS A 62 -9.86 31.63 -8.91
C LYS A 62 -10.00 31.26 -7.43
N GLN A 63 -11.07 30.54 -7.09
CA GLN A 63 -11.24 29.98 -5.75
C GLN A 63 -10.26 28.83 -5.53
N ASP A 64 -9.90 28.58 -4.28
CA ASP A 64 -9.11 27.40 -3.95
C ASP A 64 -9.94 26.13 -4.11
N ILE A 65 -9.42 25.20 -4.91
CA ILE A 65 -10.08 23.94 -5.22
C ILE A 65 -9.42 22.84 -4.39
N PRO A 66 -10.18 22.10 -3.56
CA PRO A 66 -9.66 20.94 -2.85
C PRO A 66 -9.06 19.90 -3.81
N LEU A 67 -7.87 19.39 -3.49
CA LEU A 67 -7.18 18.39 -4.33
C LEU A 67 -8.02 17.12 -4.56
N SER A 68 -8.86 16.73 -3.59
CA SER A 68 -9.79 15.59 -3.73
C SER A 68 -10.81 15.73 -4.86
N ILE A 69 -11.08 16.96 -5.31
CA ILE A 69 -11.99 17.26 -6.43
C ILE A 69 -11.24 17.15 -7.78
N LEU A 70 -9.91 17.25 -7.75
CA LEU A 70 -9.00 17.27 -8.91
C LEU A 70 -8.28 15.92 -9.14
N THR A 71 -8.43 14.95 -8.24
CA THR A 71 -7.87 13.60 -8.39
C THR A 71 -8.76 12.69 -9.24
N ASP A 72 -8.17 12.00 -10.22
CA ASP A 72 -8.82 10.94 -11.00
C ASP A 72 -8.36 9.56 -10.47
N THR A 73 -9.29 8.61 -10.33
CA THR A 73 -8.96 7.23 -9.92
C THR A 73 -8.24 6.45 -11.02
N ASN A 74 -8.39 6.85 -12.30
CA ASN A 74 -7.76 6.18 -13.43
C ASN A 74 -6.24 6.39 -13.51
N ILE A 75 -5.70 7.30 -12.69
CA ILE A 75 -4.25 7.49 -12.55
C ILE A 75 -3.69 6.83 -11.28
N MET A 76 -4.51 6.09 -10.53
CA MET A 76 -4.02 5.38 -9.35
C MET A 76 -3.03 4.27 -9.74
N ILE A 77 -1.92 4.22 -9.02
CA ILE A 77 -0.91 3.19 -9.17
C ILE A 77 -1.33 1.95 -8.36
N SER A 78 -0.97 0.76 -8.83
CA SER A 78 -1.26 -0.50 -8.13
C SER A 78 -0.60 -0.57 -6.74
N GLU A 79 -1.27 -1.23 -5.80
CA GLU A 79 -0.78 -1.45 -4.43
C GLU A 79 0.59 -2.15 -4.37
N ASN A 80 0.88 -3.03 -5.34
CA ASN A 80 2.15 -3.75 -5.40
C ASN A 80 3.34 -2.80 -5.59
N VAL A 81 3.15 -1.65 -6.25
CA VAL A 81 4.20 -0.63 -6.40
C VAL A 81 4.47 0.03 -5.06
N PHE A 82 3.41 0.39 -4.33
CA PHE A 82 3.53 0.95 -2.99
C PHE A 82 4.17 -0.03 -2.01
N ALA A 83 3.77 -1.29 -2.03
CA ALA A 83 4.39 -2.33 -1.20
C ALA A 83 5.87 -2.54 -1.55
N THR A 84 6.21 -2.56 -2.84
CA THR A 84 7.62 -2.67 -3.29
C THR A 84 8.46 -1.54 -2.72
N LEU A 85 7.99 -0.29 -2.84
CA LEU A 85 8.69 0.87 -2.30
C LEU A 85 8.72 0.86 -0.77
N ALA A 86 7.60 0.64 -0.10
CA ALA A 86 7.54 0.62 1.35
C ALA A 86 8.43 -0.49 1.96
N SER A 87 8.66 -1.59 1.25
CA SER A 87 9.59 -2.66 1.65
C SER A 87 11.07 -2.32 1.45
N SER A 88 11.41 -1.22 0.80
CA SER A 88 12.79 -0.83 0.48
C SER A 88 13.49 -0.09 1.63
N VAL A 89 14.77 -0.41 1.84
CA VAL A 89 15.67 0.19 2.85
C VAL A 89 16.05 1.65 2.59
N VAL A 90 15.51 2.28 1.55
CA VAL A 90 15.81 3.68 1.19
C VAL A 90 14.57 4.57 1.13
N SER A 91 13.36 3.99 1.16
CA SER A 91 12.15 4.76 0.82
C SER A 91 11.79 5.82 1.85
N ASN A 92 12.11 5.61 3.13
CA ASN A 92 11.92 6.67 4.12
C ASN A 92 12.85 7.86 3.87
N ASP A 93 14.13 7.61 3.61
CA ASP A 93 15.09 8.65 3.27
C ASP A 93 14.65 9.43 2.01
N ILE A 94 14.30 8.72 0.94
CA ILE A 94 13.81 9.33 -0.31
C ILE A 94 12.61 10.23 -0.04
N ILE A 95 11.62 9.76 0.73
CA ILE A 95 10.42 10.54 1.04
C ILE A 95 10.77 11.78 1.88
N GLN A 96 11.60 11.64 2.91
CA GLN A 96 11.99 12.78 3.75
C GLN A 96 12.76 13.83 2.94
N GLN A 97 13.64 13.42 2.03
CA GLN A 97 14.35 14.34 1.15
C GLN A 97 13.39 15.06 0.20
N LEU A 98 12.49 14.33 -0.46
CA LEU A 98 11.47 14.92 -1.34
C LEU A 98 10.53 15.88 -0.60
N LEU A 99 10.21 15.61 0.66
CA LEU A 99 9.36 16.49 1.49
C LEU A 99 10.08 17.73 2.02
N SER A 100 11.40 17.68 2.19
CA SER A 100 12.18 18.75 2.81
C SER A 100 12.89 19.66 1.81
N LYS A 101 13.34 19.12 0.68
CA LYS A 101 14.13 19.83 -0.33
C LYS A 101 13.41 20.02 -1.65
N ASP A 102 12.20 19.48 -1.82
CA ASP A 102 11.41 19.41 -3.06
C ASP A 102 12.09 18.66 -4.24
N TYR A 103 13.36 18.29 -4.11
CA TYR A 103 14.11 17.48 -5.07
C TYR A 103 15.05 16.48 -4.39
N ILE A 104 15.48 15.49 -5.15
CA ILE A 104 16.46 14.47 -4.77
C ILE A 104 17.50 14.27 -5.89
N GLU A 105 18.75 14.07 -5.49
CA GLU A 105 19.85 13.80 -6.43
C GLU A 105 20.00 12.29 -6.69
N VAL A 106 20.17 11.89 -7.95
CA VAL A 106 20.58 10.52 -8.35
C VAL A 106 22.06 10.48 -8.65
N THR A 107 22.71 9.39 -8.24
CA THR A 107 24.17 9.24 -8.32
C THR A 107 24.61 8.96 -9.77
N GLU A 108 23.99 7.99 -10.43
CA GLU A 108 24.43 7.52 -11.75
C GLU A 108 23.44 7.78 -12.91
N SER A 109 22.27 8.38 -12.64
CA SER A 109 21.09 8.56 -13.53
C SER A 109 20.03 7.45 -13.40
N ILE A 110 18.87 7.62 -14.04
CA ILE A 110 17.77 6.64 -14.01
C ILE A 110 18.16 5.39 -14.79
N TYR A 111 18.16 4.23 -14.13
CA TYR A 111 18.51 2.96 -14.75
C TYR A 111 17.45 2.50 -15.75
N PRO A 112 17.82 2.08 -16.98
CA PRO A 112 16.86 1.72 -18.04
C PRO A 112 16.07 0.45 -17.77
N SER A 113 16.58 -0.43 -16.90
CA SER A 113 15.90 -1.64 -16.47
C SER A 113 16.34 -1.99 -15.04
N LEU A 114 15.43 -2.61 -14.31
CA LEU A 114 15.63 -3.01 -12.91
C LEU A 114 14.78 -4.24 -12.60
N LYS A 115 15.22 -5.01 -11.61
CA LYS A 115 14.48 -6.14 -11.05
C LYS A 115 13.97 -5.77 -9.66
N LEU A 116 12.79 -6.26 -9.27
CA LEU A 116 12.20 -5.97 -7.96
C LEU A 116 13.14 -6.31 -6.80
N ARG A 117 13.88 -7.43 -6.90
CA ARG A 117 14.88 -7.85 -5.91
C ARG A 117 15.96 -6.79 -5.66
N GLU A 118 16.30 -5.99 -6.68
CA GLU A 118 17.32 -4.94 -6.61
C GLU A 118 16.81 -3.67 -5.88
N ILE A 119 15.55 -3.67 -5.44
CA ILE A 119 14.91 -2.63 -4.63
C ILE A 119 14.61 -3.16 -3.21
N ILE A 120 14.23 -4.44 -3.09
CA ILE A 120 13.73 -5.04 -1.84
C ILE A 120 14.78 -5.86 -1.10
N ASP A 121 15.80 -6.42 -1.76
CA ASP A 121 16.75 -7.28 -1.05
C ASP A 121 17.55 -6.46 -0.02
N PRO A 122 17.85 -7.04 1.16
CA PRO A 122 18.62 -6.34 2.17
C PRO A 122 20.04 -6.05 1.64
N PRO A 123 20.59 -4.85 1.89
CA PRO A 123 21.93 -4.48 1.44
C PRO A 123 22.99 -5.32 2.16
N SER A 124 24.05 -5.70 1.44
CA SER A 124 25.20 -6.39 2.06
C SER A 124 26.31 -5.41 2.46
N ASN A 125 26.33 -4.20 1.87
CA ASN A 125 27.28 -3.12 2.15
C ASN A 125 26.68 -1.73 1.79
N GLU A 126 27.43 -0.65 2.02
CA GLU A 126 26.97 0.73 1.72
C GLU A 126 26.83 1.04 0.22
N GLU A 127 27.66 0.42 -0.62
CA GLU A 127 27.57 0.56 -2.08
C GLU A 127 26.25 -0.03 -2.60
N ASP A 128 25.79 -1.13 -2.00
CA ASP A 128 24.49 -1.74 -2.28
C ASP A 128 23.34 -0.80 -1.89
N ILE A 129 23.46 -0.03 -0.80
CA ILE A 129 22.43 0.94 -0.39
C ILE A 129 22.26 2.02 -1.45
N SER A 130 23.36 2.54 -1.99
CA SER A 130 23.32 3.57 -3.04
C SER A 130 22.69 3.04 -4.34
N LYS A 131 23.01 1.79 -4.71
CA LYS A 131 22.38 1.13 -5.86
C LYS A 131 20.89 0.88 -5.64
N ILE A 132 20.49 0.37 -4.48
CA ILE A 132 19.08 0.18 -4.10
C ILE A 132 18.33 1.52 -4.15
N ARG A 133 18.98 2.62 -3.70
CA ARG A 133 18.43 3.98 -3.77
C ARG A 133 18.14 4.42 -5.20
N ASP A 134 19.13 4.33 -6.09
CA ASP A 134 18.95 4.74 -7.48
C ASP A 134 17.95 3.81 -8.23
N ASN A 135 17.89 2.52 -7.88
CA ASN A 135 16.85 1.60 -8.39
C ASN A 135 15.45 1.99 -7.91
N ALA A 136 15.28 2.33 -6.63
CA ALA A 136 14.00 2.80 -6.09
C ALA A 136 13.56 4.10 -6.77
N LEU A 137 14.48 5.04 -6.99
CA LEU A 137 14.21 6.29 -7.72
C LEU A 137 13.85 6.03 -9.19
N SER A 138 14.53 5.10 -9.85
CA SER A 138 14.19 4.65 -11.20
C SER A 138 12.80 4.04 -11.28
N PHE A 139 12.45 3.22 -10.29
CA PHE A 139 11.11 2.63 -10.19
C PHE A 139 10.02 3.69 -9.97
N MET A 140 10.25 4.65 -9.06
CA MET A 140 9.35 5.79 -8.85
C MET A 140 9.18 6.64 -10.12
N TYR A 141 10.26 6.86 -10.87
CA TYR A 141 10.24 7.61 -12.13
C TYR A 141 9.40 6.91 -13.20
N TYR A 142 9.58 5.60 -13.41
CA TYR A 142 8.80 4.84 -14.40
C TYR A 142 7.32 4.72 -14.05
N HIS A 143 6.98 4.78 -12.77
CA HIS A 143 5.60 4.83 -12.32
C HIS A 143 5.00 6.25 -12.28
N GLY A 144 5.74 7.27 -12.74
CA GLY A 144 5.25 8.65 -12.80
C GLY A 144 5.08 9.32 -11.43
N MET A 145 5.77 8.81 -10.40
CA MET A 145 5.75 9.39 -9.05
C MET A 145 6.70 10.57 -8.91
N ILE A 146 7.79 10.55 -9.67
CA ILE A 146 8.79 11.62 -9.73
C ILE A 146 9.20 11.86 -11.19
N THR A 147 9.76 13.02 -11.46
CA THR A 147 10.19 13.47 -12.79
C THR A 147 11.45 14.32 -12.68
N PHE A 148 12.14 14.61 -13.78
CA PHE A 148 13.32 15.48 -13.70
C PHE A 148 12.93 16.93 -13.38
N THR A 149 13.85 17.68 -12.78
CA THR A 149 13.71 19.13 -12.73
C THR A 149 13.87 19.71 -14.15
N GLU A 150 13.27 20.87 -14.43
CA GLU A 150 13.42 21.52 -15.75
C GLU A 150 14.90 21.80 -16.09
N SER A 151 15.69 22.20 -15.10
CA SER A 151 17.12 22.44 -15.27
C SER A 151 17.87 21.14 -15.57
N SER A 152 17.56 20.07 -14.83
CA SER A 152 18.21 18.77 -14.98
C SER A 152 17.82 18.07 -16.27
N SER A 153 16.59 18.22 -16.75
CA SER A 153 16.11 17.55 -17.97
C SER A 153 16.83 18.02 -19.24
N LYS A 154 17.39 19.23 -19.21
CA LYS A 154 18.18 19.83 -20.30
C LYS A 154 19.64 19.36 -20.32
N GLN A 155 20.09 18.67 -19.29
CA GLN A 155 21.47 18.18 -19.17
C GLN A 155 21.63 16.83 -19.87
N MET A 156 22.85 16.52 -20.31
CA MET A 156 23.18 15.24 -20.95
C MET A 156 22.99 14.06 -19.99
N ASN A 157 23.29 14.27 -18.70
CA ASN A 157 23.09 13.28 -17.63
C ASN A 157 22.23 13.90 -16.52
N PRO A 158 20.88 13.84 -16.63
CA PRO A 158 19.99 14.39 -15.62
C PRO A 158 20.22 13.74 -14.25
N LYS A 159 20.37 14.56 -13.20
CA LYS A 159 20.64 14.10 -11.83
C LYS A 159 19.65 14.54 -10.77
N GLN A 160 18.70 15.43 -11.07
CA GLN A 160 17.75 15.91 -10.07
C GLN A 160 16.34 15.51 -10.42
N LEU A 161 15.67 14.86 -9.47
CA LEU A 161 14.28 14.44 -9.56
C LEU A 161 13.44 15.24 -8.58
N LEU A 162 12.21 15.59 -8.97
CA LEU A 162 11.21 16.25 -8.14
C LEU A 162 9.86 15.54 -8.29
N ILE A 163 8.90 15.92 -7.45
CA ILE A 163 7.52 15.47 -7.60
C ILE A 163 6.85 16.36 -8.66
N PRO A 164 6.31 15.81 -9.77
CA PRO A 164 5.84 16.59 -10.91
C PRO A 164 4.77 17.62 -10.52
N ASN A 165 3.84 17.25 -9.64
CA ASN A 165 2.72 18.10 -9.27
C ASN A 165 2.04 17.68 -7.95
N GLU A 166 1.14 18.54 -7.46
CA GLU A 166 0.42 18.35 -6.19
C GLU A 166 -0.51 17.12 -6.18
N ILE A 167 -1.07 16.74 -7.34
CA ILE A 167 -1.89 15.51 -7.44
C ILE A 167 -1.02 14.28 -7.18
N THR A 168 0.12 14.20 -7.86
CA THR A 168 1.12 13.13 -7.67
C THR A 168 1.65 13.12 -6.23
N LYS A 169 1.89 14.29 -5.62
CA LYS A 169 2.33 14.41 -4.22
C LYS A 169 1.34 13.77 -3.25
N VAL A 170 0.07 14.11 -3.37
CA VAL A 170 -0.99 13.58 -2.49
C VAL A 170 -1.27 12.10 -2.78
N GLN A 171 -1.39 11.73 -4.07
CA GLN A 171 -1.73 10.37 -4.44
C GLN A 171 -0.62 9.38 -4.14
N TYR A 172 0.65 9.78 -4.18
CA TYR A 172 1.75 8.82 -4.10
C TYR A 172 2.68 9.06 -2.92
N LEU A 173 3.21 10.27 -2.76
CA LEU A 173 4.19 10.52 -1.71
C LEU A 173 3.55 10.45 -0.31
N GLU A 174 2.41 11.11 -0.13
CA GLU A 174 1.70 11.07 1.16
C GLU A 174 1.14 9.68 1.46
N GLN A 175 0.72 8.92 0.45
CA GLN A 175 0.33 7.51 0.64
C GLN A 175 1.53 6.65 1.08
N LEU A 176 2.69 6.79 0.41
CA LEU A 176 3.89 6.05 0.76
C LEU A 176 4.41 6.46 2.14
N ARG A 177 4.40 7.75 2.48
CA ARG A 177 4.72 8.29 3.82
C ARG A 177 3.84 7.66 4.89
N ARG A 178 2.53 7.59 4.64
CA ARG A 178 1.56 6.96 5.54
C ARG A 178 1.91 5.50 5.80
N LEU A 179 2.29 4.75 4.76
CA LEU A 179 2.71 3.34 4.85
C LEU A 179 3.95 3.13 5.72
N ILE A 180 4.98 3.98 5.55
CA ILE A 180 6.25 3.84 6.27
C ILE A 180 6.24 4.45 7.69
N SER A 181 5.22 5.24 8.03
CA SER A 181 5.14 6.00 9.29
C SER A 181 4.73 5.19 10.53
N LEU A 182 5.26 3.98 10.70
CA LEU A 182 4.99 3.22 11.93
C LEU A 182 5.63 3.89 13.15
N ARG A 183 4.84 4.07 14.22
CA ARG A 183 5.37 4.57 15.49
C ARG A 183 6.09 3.43 16.18
N GLU A 184 7.29 3.71 16.65
CA GLU A 184 8.14 2.77 17.39
C GLU A 184 7.46 2.18 18.61
N SER A 185 6.66 3.00 19.31
CA SER A 185 5.84 2.56 20.42
C SER A 185 4.89 1.42 20.05
N ASP A 186 4.32 1.41 18.84
CA ASP A 186 3.26 0.45 18.48
C ASP A 186 3.82 -0.97 18.31
N ILE A 187 5.01 -1.09 17.71
CA ILE A 187 5.68 -2.39 17.52
C ILE A 187 6.25 -2.87 18.84
N SER A 188 6.98 -2.02 19.57
CA SER A 188 7.59 -2.40 20.85
C SER A 188 6.53 -2.80 21.87
N THR A 189 5.37 -2.13 21.90
CA THR A 189 4.25 -2.52 22.77
C THR A 189 3.74 -3.92 22.42
N PHE A 190 3.56 -4.25 21.14
CA PHE A 190 3.11 -5.59 20.75
C PHE A 190 4.15 -6.67 21.05
N ILE A 191 5.42 -6.42 20.75
CA ILE A 191 6.50 -7.39 21.00
C ILE A 191 6.62 -7.69 22.49
N ASN A 192 6.62 -6.65 23.34
CA ASN A 192 6.76 -6.81 24.79
C ASN A 192 5.48 -7.35 25.46
N GLU A 193 4.31 -7.05 24.89
CA GLU A 193 3.01 -7.47 25.41
C GLU A 193 2.13 -8.05 24.28
N PRO A 194 2.33 -9.33 23.89
CA PRO A 194 1.68 -9.93 22.73
C PRO A 194 0.24 -10.36 23.03
N THR A 195 -0.63 -9.37 23.19
CA THR A 195 -2.07 -9.52 23.38
C THR A 195 -2.83 -9.35 22.06
N GLN A 196 -4.09 -9.82 22.02
CA GLN A 196 -4.97 -9.62 20.85
C GLN A 196 -5.17 -8.13 20.56
N ASP A 197 -5.34 -7.33 21.62
CA ASP A 197 -5.57 -5.89 21.52
C ASP A 197 -4.33 -5.15 21.02
N ASN A 198 -3.13 -5.51 21.49
CA ASN A 198 -1.90 -4.86 21.02
C ASN A 198 -1.60 -5.20 19.56
N LEU A 199 -1.83 -6.45 19.13
CA LEU A 199 -1.74 -6.80 17.71
C LEU A 199 -2.79 -6.03 16.89
N LYS A 200 -4.04 -5.96 17.36
CA LYS A 200 -5.10 -5.20 16.69
C LYS A 200 -4.75 -3.73 16.55
N LYS A 201 -4.20 -3.10 17.60
CA LYS A 201 -3.72 -1.70 17.58
C LYS A 201 -2.61 -1.49 16.56
N LEU A 202 -1.59 -2.36 16.54
CA LEU A 202 -0.49 -2.31 15.57
C LEU A 202 -1.01 -2.42 14.14
N LEU A 203 -1.84 -3.42 13.85
CA LEU A 203 -2.41 -3.60 12.51
C LEU A 203 -3.30 -2.42 12.13
N TRP A 204 -4.09 -1.88 13.06
CA TRP A 204 -4.91 -0.71 12.79
C TRP A 204 -4.07 0.55 12.53
N SER A 205 -2.94 0.73 13.20
CA SER A 205 -2.05 1.88 12.95
C SER A 205 -1.37 1.82 11.58
N ILE A 206 -1.20 0.62 11.02
CA ILE A 206 -0.76 0.38 9.63
C ILE A 206 -1.91 0.62 8.64
N LEU A 207 -3.06 -0.02 8.87
CA LEU A 207 -4.13 -0.14 7.89
C LEU A 207 -5.03 1.09 7.82
N SER A 208 -5.29 1.78 8.93
CA SER A 208 -6.15 2.98 8.97
C SER A 208 -5.59 4.15 8.14
N LYS A 209 -4.30 4.10 7.79
CA LYS A 209 -3.63 5.13 7.00
C LYS A 209 -3.70 4.88 5.49
N GLN A 210 -4.24 3.74 5.06
CA GLN A 210 -4.24 3.31 3.66
C GLN A 210 -5.65 3.43 3.09
N GLU A 211 -5.84 4.35 2.13
CA GLU A 211 -7.14 4.55 1.51
C GLU A 211 -7.61 3.33 0.71
N THR A 212 -6.68 2.55 0.15
CA THR A 212 -7.00 1.35 -0.65
C THR A 212 -7.43 0.15 0.18
N VAL A 213 -7.10 0.11 1.48
CA VAL A 213 -7.64 -0.91 2.40
C VAL A 213 -9.17 -0.86 2.45
N PHE A 214 -9.72 0.32 2.17
CA PHE A 214 -11.15 0.59 2.13
C PHE A 214 -11.84 0.18 0.82
N ASP A 215 -11.07 -0.22 -0.19
CA ASP A 215 -11.58 -0.66 -1.49
C ASP A 215 -11.95 -2.16 -1.48
N ASN A 216 -12.94 -2.52 -2.29
CA ASN A 216 -13.38 -3.88 -2.53
C ASN A 216 -12.34 -4.75 -3.24
N ASP A 217 -11.38 -4.15 -3.94
CA ASP A 217 -10.45 -4.88 -4.80
C ASP A 217 -9.16 -5.32 -4.12
N MET A 218 -8.76 -4.69 -3.00
CA MET A 218 -7.53 -5.08 -2.30
C MET A 218 -7.57 -6.57 -1.99
N SER A 219 -6.51 -7.25 -2.39
CA SER A 219 -6.38 -8.69 -2.24
C SER A 219 -5.84 -9.06 -0.85
N GLU A 220 -6.01 -10.33 -0.45
CA GLU A 220 -5.35 -10.85 0.77
C GLU A 220 -3.83 -10.66 0.68
N ARG A 221 -3.25 -10.88 -0.50
CA ARG A 221 -1.83 -10.65 -0.76
C ARG A 221 -1.46 -9.17 -0.66
N GLY A 222 -2.28 -8.28 -1.19
CA GLY A 222 -2.10 -6.83 -1.03
C GLY A 222 -2.07 -6.43 0.44
N LEU A 223 -3.03 -6.93 1.23
CA LEU A 223 -3.08 -6.69 2.68
C LEU A 223 -1.81 -7.19 3.38
N GLN A 224 -1.40 -8.42 3.09
CA GLN A 224 -0.18 -9.02 3.62
C GLN A 224 1.05 -8.17 3.27
N SER A 225 1.20 -7.80 2.00
CA SER A 225 2.31 -6.98 1.53
C SER A 225 2.35 -5.61 2.21
N CYS A 226 1.20 -4.95 2.40
CA CYS A 226 1.16 -3.68 3.11
C CYS A 226 1.62 -3.78 4.58
N ILE A 227 1.23 -4.85 5.27
CA ILE A 227 1.66 -5.10 6.66
C ILE A 227 3.15 -5.45 6.70
N GLU A 228 3.58 -6.35 5.82
CA GLU A 228 4.98 -6.74 5.64
C GLU A 228 5.85 -5.52 5.41
N SER A 229 5.52 -4.67 4.43
CA SER A 229 6.32 -3.51 4.08
C SER A 229 6.50 -2.56 5.26
N ALA A 230 5.42 -2.32 6.01
CA ALA A 230 5.46 -1.43 7.17
C ALA A 230 6.38 -2.01 8.26
N LEU A 231 6.24 -3.30 8.60
CA LEU A 231 7.07 -3.96 9.60
C LEU A 231 8.53 -4.10 9.18
N ARG A 232 8.77 -4.40 7.90
CA ARG A 232 10.11 -4.52 7.31
C ARG A 232 10.84 -3.19 7.33
N SER A 233 10.15 -2.12 6.95
CA SER A 233 10.67 -0.75 7.08
C SER A 233 11.15 -0.52 8.52
N TYR A 234 10.34 -0.83 9.53
CA TYR A 234 10.76 -0.66 10.92
C TYR A 234 12.01 -1.47 11.31
N SER A 235 12.02 -2.78 11.01
CA SER A 235 13.14 -3.69 11.37
C SER A 235 14.48 -3.23 10.78
N LEU A 236 14.46 -2.66 9.58
CA LEU A 236 15.67 -2.23 8.89
C LEU A 236 16.29 -0.95 9.48
N TYR A 237 15.50 -0.04 10.05
CA TYR A 237 15.99 1.28 10.48
C TYR A 237 16.08 1.50 11.99
N ARG A 238 15.37 0.73 12.82
CA ARG A 238 15.19 1.10 14.24
C ARG A 238 15.51 0.04 15.27
N SER A 239 15.46 -1.24 14.91
CA SER A 239 15.66 -2.31 15.90
C SER A 239 16.16 -3.57 15.21
N LYS A 240 17.33 -4.05 15.64
CA LYS A 240 17.82 -5.39 15.31
C LYS A 240 17.19 -6.47 16.21
N ASP A 241 16.28 -6.09 17.09
CA ASP A 241 15.77 -6.94 18.18
C ASP A 241 14.74 -7.96 17.68
N PHE A 242 14.35 -7.86 16.41
CA PHE A 242 13.59 -8.90 15.76
C PHE A 242 13.91 -9.05 14.27
N THR A 243 13.69 -10.26 13.79
CA THR A 243 13.72 -10.62 12.38
C THR A 243 12.32 -10.88 11.87
N PHE A 244 12.10 -10.62 10.58
CA PHE A 244 10.80 -10.72 9.95
C PHE A 244 10.88 -11.62 8.71
N ARG A 245 9.90 -12.52 8.54
CA ARG A 245 9.73 -13.35 7.34
C ARG A 245 8.26 -13.43 6.95
N ALA A 246 7.92 -12.94 5.77
CA ALA A 246 6.62 -13.18 5.14
C ALA A 246 6.62 -14.53 4.41
N GLU A 247 5.45 -15.16 4.33
CA GLU A 247 5.20 -16.35 3.50
C GLU A 247 6.21 -17.47 3.73
N LYS A 248 6.63 -17.66 4.99
CA LYS A 248 7.60 -18.70 5.36
C LYS A 248 6.93 -20.06 5.22
N GLU A 249 7.43 -20.86 4.31
CA GLU A 249 6.89 -22.18 3.96
C GLU A 249 7.79 -23.30 4.52
N TYR A 250 7.14 -24.36 4.99
CA TYR A 250 7.72 -25.67 5.17
C TYR A 250 7.08 -26.58 4.13
N THR A 251 7.89 -27.21 3.31
CA THR A 251 7.41 -28.11 2.26
C THR A 251 7.99 -29.50 2.52
N ASN A 252 7.13 -30.46 2.84
CA ASN A 252 7.41 -31.88 2.67
C ASN A 252 6.50 -32.43 1.59
N TYR A 253 6.99 -33.41 0.84
CA TYR A 253 6.24 -34.22 -0.11
C TYR A 253 6.74 -35.66 -0.02
N HIS A 254 5.93 -36.64 -0.41
CA HIS A 254 6.36 -37.73 -1.32
C HIS A 254 5.12 -38.21 -2.07
N ILE A 255 5.18 -38.59 -3.35
CA ILE A 255 4.07 -39.20 -4.12
C ILE A 255 4.37 -40.71 -4.25
N ASN A 256 3.34 -41.57 -4.19
CA ASN A 256 3.40 -43.04 -4.34
C ASN A 256 4.19 -43.82 -3.25
N GLY A 257 4.15 -43.32 -2.01
CA GLY A 257 4.67 -43.96 -0.79
C GLY A 257 4.54 -43.01 0.41
N LYS A 258 4.55 -41.72 0.05
CA LYS A 258 3.73 -40.59 0.51
C LYS A 258 4.06 -39.84 1.79
N GLU A 259 4.51 -38.58 1.66
CA GLU A 259 4.64 -37.66 2.79
C GLU A 259 4.52 -36.18 2.39
N TYR A 260 3.33 -35.61 2.18
CA TYR A 260 3.20 -34.16 1.97
C TYR A 260 2.91 -33.37 3.25
N THR A 261 3.70 -32.33 3.53
CA THR A 261 3.42 -31.30 4.53
C THR A 261 3.78 -29.93 3.95
N GLU A 262 2.84 -29.26 3.28
CA GLU A 262 2.98 -27.85 2.92
C GLU A 262 2.34 -27.01 4.04
N LEU A 263 3.16 -26.38 4.87
CA LEU A 263 2.73 -25.47 5.93
C LEU A 263 3.26 -24.07 5.63
N ARG A 264 2.37 -23.10 5.57
CA ARG A 264 2.71 -21.70 5.29
C ARG A 264 2.15 -20.77 6.34
N ALA A 265 3.02 -19.98 6.95
CA ALA A 265 2.64 -18.83 7.75
C ALA A 265 2.70 -17.58 6.88
N ASP A 266 1.74 -16.67 7.05
CA ASP A 266 1.70 -15.44 6.25
C ASP A 266 2.72 -14.43 6.78
N LEU A 267 2.85 -14.33 8.10
CA LEU A 267 3.84 -13.55 8.80
C LEU A 267 4.49 -14.34 9.94
N VAL A 268 5.82 -14.31 10.01
CA VAL A 268 6.61 -14.80 11.15
C VAL A 268 7.53 -13.68 11.61
N ILE A 269 7.39 -13.28 12.88
CA ILE A 269 8.28 -12.34 13.56
C ILE A 269 9.04 -13.14 14.62
N SER A 270 10.37 -12.98 14.71
CA SER A 270 11.18 -13.68 15.70
C SER A 270 12.08 -12.70 16.42
N THR A 271 11.99 -12.66 17.75
CA THR A 271 12.90 -11.95 18.64
C THR A 271 13.85 -12.95 19.29
N ASP A 272 14.69 -12.49 20.22
CA ASP A 272 15.54 -13.38 21.02
C ASP A 272 14.70 -14.36 21.87
N ASN A 273 13.57 -13.91 22.43
CA ASN A 273 12.78 -14.68 23.39
C ASN A 273 11.48 -15.26 22.81
N ASP A 274 10.97 -14.70 21.71
CA ASP A 274 9.63 -14.98 21.22
C ASP A 274 9.59 -15.25 19.71
N ILE A 275 8.62 -16.04 19.30
CA ILE A 275 8.23 -16.20 17.89
C ILE A 275 6.74 -15.91 17.77
N PHE A 276 6.39 -14.97 16.91
CA PHE A 276 5.02 -14.61 16.60
C PHE A 276 4.65 -15.16 15.22
N ILE A 277 3.65 -16.04 15.17
CA ILE A 277 3.13 -16.61 13.93
C ILE A 277 1.75 -16.01 13.69
N ILE A 278 1.60 -15.29 12.59
CA ILE A 278 0.38 -14.57 12.24
C ILE A 278 -0.16 -15.10 10.92
N LYS A 279 -1.42 -15.54 10.92
CA LYS A 279 -2.17 -15.87 9.70
C LYS A 279 -3.19 -14.78 9.40
N LEU A 280 -3.13 -14.26 8.19
CA LEU A 280 -3.98 -13.19 7.69
C LEU A 280 -5.02 -13.78 6.74
N LYS A 281 -6.26 -13.31 6.89
CA LYS A 281 -7.35 -13.57 5.94
C LYS A 281 -8.02 -12.26 5.59
N ARG A 282 -8.29 -12.03 4.30
CA ARG A 282 -9.10 -10.89 3.85
C ARG A 282 -10.38 -11.37 3.20
N LEU A 283 -11.50 -10.97 3.80
CA LEU A 283 -12.82 -11.23 3.24
C LEU A 283 -13.29 -9.97 2.54
N ARG A 284 -13.14 -9.96 1.21
CA ARG A 284 -13.54 -8.80 0.42
C ARG A 284 -15.05 -8.61 0.50
N PRO A 285 -15.54 -7.38 0.68
CA PRO A 285 -16.96 -7.16 0.88
C PRO A 285 -17.85 -7.63 -0.26
N MET A 286 -17.36 -7.58 -1.51
CA MET A 286 -18.09 -8.13 -2.66
C MET A 286 -18.44 -9.63 -2.54
N TYR A 287 -17.75 -10.36 -1.66
CA TYR A 287 -18.01 -11.79 -1.40
C TYR A 287 -18.88 -12.01 -0.16
N LEU A 288 -19.17 -10.99 0.63
CA LEU A 288 -20.11 -11.09 1.74
C LEU A 288 -21.54 -11.13 1.19
N SER A 289 -22.36 -12.09 1.63
CA SER A 289 -23.71 -12.32 1.11
C SER A 289 -24.59 -11.07 1.17
N GLN A 290 -24.45 -10.26 2.22
CA GLN A 290 -25.19 -9.02 2.42
C GLN A 290 -24.82 -7.92 1.41
N TYR A 291 -23.61 -7.99 0.83
CA TYR A 291 -23.05 -6.94 -0.04
C TYR A 291 -22.81 -7.43 -1.48
N SER A 292 -23.05 -8.72 -1.76
CA SER A 292 -22.80 -9.36 -3.06
C SER A 292 -23.71 -8.83 -4.19
N THR A 293 -24.83 -8.18 -3.85
CA THR A 293 -25.78 -7.59 -4.79
C THR A 293 -25.40 -6.18 -5.24
N ILE A 294 -24.39 -5.55 -4.62
CA ILE A 294 -23.91 -4.21 -5.00
C ILE A 294 -23.10 -4.32 -6.30
N ARG A 295 -23.82 -4.28 -7.43
CA ARG A 295 -23.25 -4.44 -8.78
C ARG A 295 -22.56 -3.18 -9.33
N ILE A 296 -22.86 -1.99 -8.79
CA ILE A 296 -22.38 -0.70 -9.31
C ILE A 296 -21.41 -0.06 -8.32
N TRP A 297 -20.19 0.15 -8.80
CA TRP A 297 -19.03 0.64 -8.08
C TRP A 297 -19.09 2.16 -7.91
N LYS A 298 -19.58 2.64 -6.75
CA LYS A 298 -19.52 4.06 -6.39
C LYS A 298 -18.75 4.23 -5.06
N PRO A 299 -17.54 4.81 -5.08
CA PRO A 299 -16.66 4.94 -3.89
C PRO A 299 -17.33 5.50 -2.63
N TYR A 300 -18.29 6.42 -2.76
CA TYR A 300 -19.00 7.00 -1.61
C TYR A 300 -19.94 6.01 -0.90
N MET A 301 -20.51 5.04 -1.61
CA MET A 301 -21.40 4.03 -0.99
C MET A 301 -20.60 3.08 -0.10
N PHE A 302 -19.36 2.79 -0.49
CA PHE A 302 -18.43 2.00 0.32
C PHE A 302 -18.15 2.67 1.65
N LYS A 303 -17.84 3.97 1.64
CA LYS A 303 -17.51 4.71 2.85
C LYS A 303 -18.63 4.67 3.90
N GLU A 304 -19.88 4.79 3.46
CA GLU A 304 -21.05 4.74 4.36
C GLU A 304 -21.39 3.31 4.79
N LYS A 305 -21.44 2.35 3.86
CA LYS A 305 -21.77 0.95 4.19
C LYS A 305 -20.71 0.28 5.06
N PHE A 306 -19.45 0.64 4.89
CA PHE A 306 -18.40 0.08 5.71
C PHE A 306 -18.24 0.73 7.08
N LYS A 307 -18.68 1.99 7.26
CA LYS A 307 -18.86 2.55 8.60
C LYS A 307 -19.86 1.74 9.40
N GLU A 308 -20.96 1.28 8.79
CA GLU A 308 -21.93 0.39 9.46
C GLU A 308 -21.24 -0.92 9.89
N LEU A 309 -20.39 -1.50 9.04
CA LEU A 309 -19.61 -2.72 9.39
C LEU A 309 -18.65 -2.52 10.57
N LEU A 310 -18.08 -1.33 10.76
CA LEU A 310 -17.24 -1.03 11.92
C LEU A 310 -18.02 -0.98 13.24
N GLN A 311 -19.34 -0.82 13.18
CA GLN A 311 -20.23 -0.85 14.34
C GLN A 311 -20.70 -2.26 14.68
N ALA A 312 -20.48 -3.23 13.78
CA ALA A 312 -20.85 -4.62 14.02
C ALA A 312 -19.98 -5.22 15.12
N ASP A 313 -20.61 -5.93 16.06
CA ASP A 313 -19.88 -6.67 17.07
C ASP A 313 -19.23 -7.92 16.46
N GLU A 314 -18.32 -8.54 17.21
CA GLU A 314 -17.58 -9.69 16.70
C GLU A 314 -18.51 -10.90 16.39
N SER A 315 -19.56 -11.11 17.18
CA SER A 315 -20.51 -12.21 16.95
C SER A 315 -21.26 -12.04 15.63
N GLN A 316 -21.67 -10.80 15.33
CA GLN A 316 -22.29 -10.43 14.06
C GLN A 316 -21.34 -10.69 12.89
N LEU A 317 -20.08 -10.24 13.00
CA LEU A 317 -19.07 -10.46 11.95
C LEU A 317 -18.77 -11.95 11.72
N LEU A 318 -18.66 -12.75 12.78
CA LEU A 318 -18.40 -14.19 12.70
C LEU A 318 -19.54 -14.98 12.03
N ASN A 319 -20.78 -14.50 12.19
CA ASN A 319 -21.97 -15.12 11.59
C ASN A 319 -22.22 -14.71 10.14
N MET A 320 -21.47 -13.76 9.58
CA MET A 320 -21.63 -13.37 8.18
C MET A 320 -21.30 -14.53 7.23
N LEU A 321 -22.03 -14.59 6.12
CA LEU A 321 -21.80 -15.57 5.06
C LEU A 321 -20.91 -14.99 3.97
N VAL A 322 -19.89 -15.75 3.58
CA VAL A 322 -18.93 -15.41 2.54
C VAL A 322 -19.05 -16.41 1.40
N PHE A 323 -19.19 -15.91 0.17
CA PHE A 323 -19.18 -16.72 -1.03
C PHE A 323 -17.73 -17.12 -1.39
N GLN A 324 -17.45 -18.42 -1.35
CA GLN A 324 -16.18 -18.99 -1.81
C GLN A 324 -16.31 -19.41 -3.28
N LYS A 325 -15.79 -18.57 -4.19
CA LYS A 325 -15.82 -18.82 -5.64
C LYS A 325 -15.33 -20.22 -6.04
N TRP A 326 -14.22 -20.67 -5.45
CA TRP A 326 -13.59 -21.96 -5.78
C TRP A 326 -14.41 -23.18 -5.34
N ALA A 327 -15.20 -23.04 -4.28
CA ALA A 327 -16.06 -24.10 -3.75
C ALA A 327 -17.53 -23.95 -4.19
N ASN A 328 -17.85 -22.86 -4.90
CA ASN A 328 -19.20 -22.45 -5.28
C ASN A 328 -20.22 -22.55 -4.13
N LYS A 329 -19.85 -22.09 -2.92
CA LYS A 329 -20.69 -22.18 -1.72
C LYS A 329 -20.53 -20.99 -0.80
N TYR A 330 -21.53 -20.77 0.05
CA TYR A 330 -21.43 -19.83 1.17
C TYR A 330 -20.92 -20.54 2.42
N VAL A 331 -19.99 -19.90 3.13
CA VAL A 331 -19.47 -20.36 4.43
C VAL A 331 -19.52 -19.22 5.44
N LYS A 332 -19.64 -19.54 6.73
CA LYS A 332 -19.52 -18.53 7.79
C LYS A 332 -18.09 -18.02 7.92
N VAL A 333 -17.91 -16.76 8.30
CA VAL A 333 -16.61 -16.18 8.68
C VAL A 333 -15.95 -17.01 9.77
N GLU A 334 -16.72 -17.47 10.75
CA GLU A 334 -16.26 -18.38 11.81
C GLU A 334 -15.58 -19.65 11.28
N SER A 335 -16.09 -20.23 10.20
CA SER A 335 -15.50 -21.43 9.59
C SER A 335 -14.10 -21.13 9.03
N ILE A 336 -13.94 -19.96 8.41
CA ILE A 336 -12.65 -19.48 7.88
C ILE A 336 -11.66 -19.21 9.04
N LEU A 337 -12.14 -18.66 10.16
CA LEU A 337 -11.35 -18.45 11.38
C LEU A 337 -10.86 -19.78 11.97
N ASN A 338 -11.73 -20.77 12.05
CA ASN A 338 -11.38 -22.09 12.58
C ASN A 338 -10.37 -22.81 11.68
N GLU A 339 -10.53 -22.73 10.36
CA GLU A 339 -9.57 -23.27 9.40
C GLU A 339 -8.19 -22.60 9.53
N ALA A 340 -8.16 -21.27 9.59
CA ALA A 340 -6.92 -20.51 9.77
C ALA A 340 -6.25 -20.81 11.12
N SER A 341 -7.04 -20.98 12.19
CA SER A 341 -6.54 -21.35 13.53
C SER A 341 -5.90 -22.73 13.52
N SER A 342 -6.50 -23.70 12.83
CA SER A 342 -5.91 -25.04 12.65
C SER A 342 -4.56 -24.96 11.93
N LYS A 343 -4.49 -24.20 10.83
CA LYS A 343 -3.25 -24.01 10.06
C LYS A 343 -2.14 -23.35 10.88
N VAL A 344 -2.45 -22.33 11.68
CA VAL A 344 -1.48 -21.69 12.59
C VAL A 344 -0.97 -22.67 13.65
N LYS A 345 -1.85 -23.47 14.25
CA LYS A 345 -1.44 -24.49 15.24
C LYS A 345 -0.49 -25.52 14.63
N GLN A 346 -0.78 -26.00 13.43
CA GLN A 346 0.08 -26.94 12.72
C GLN A 346 1.44 -26.34 12.41
N TYR A 347 1.47 -25.09 11.92
CA TYR A 347 2.72 -24.37 11.65
C TYR A 347 3.54 -24.16 12.92
N ALA A 348 2.91 -23.71 14.00
CA ALA A 348 3.57 -23.47 15.28
C ALA A 348 4.13 -24.74 15.90
N LYS A 349 3.44 -25.88 15.77
CA LYS A 349 3.97 -27.17 16.19
C LYS A 349 5.26 -27.49 15.42
N LYS A 350 5.28 -27.28 14.10
CA LYS A 350 6.48 -27.50 13.28
C LYS A 350 7.63 -26.57 13.67
N GLU A 351 7.32 -25.30 13.95
CA GLU A 351 8.31 -24.33 14.42
C GLU A 351 8.91 -24.77 15.78
N GLN A 352 8.07 -25.23 16.73
CA GLN A 352 8.52 -25.74 18.02
C GLN A 352 9.43 -26.98 17.88
N GLU A 353 9.08 -27.90 16.98
CA GLU A 353 9.91 -29.09 16.69
C GLU A 353 11.31 -28.70 16.18
N LEU A 354 11.40 -27.65 15.36
CA LEU A 354 12.67 -27.17 14.80
C LEU A 354 13.50 -26.37 15.81
N LEU A 355 12.88 -25.75 16.80
CA LEU A 355 13.59 -25.05 17.88
C LEU A 355 14.33 -26.00 18.83
N GLY A 356 13.89 -27.27 18.93
CA GLY A 356 14.49 -28.25 19.84
C GLY A 356 14.43 -27.77 21.30
N ASN A 357 15.60 -27.61 21.93
CA ASN A 357 15.74 -27.17 23.33
C ASN A 357 15.81 -25.64 23.49
N ASN A 358 15.47 -24.86 22.47
CA ASN A 358 15.51 -23.40 22.55
C ASN A 358 14.24 -22.89 23.26
N ASP A 359 14.39 -22.13 24.36
CA ASP A 359 13.31 -21.69 25.26
C ASP A 359 12.42 -20.55 24.70
N LYS A 360 12.33 -20.42 23.37
CA LYS A 360 11.51 -19.35 22.77
C LYS A 360 10.02 -19.62 22.95
N THR A 361 9.28 -18.60 23.36
CA THR A 361 7.82 -18.68 23.48
C THR A 361 7.16 -18.43 22.12
N ILE A 362 6.29 -19.34 21.68
CA ILE A 362 5.57 -19.20 20.41
C ILE A 362 4.17 -18.62 20.63
N HIS A 363 3.96 -17.39 20.16
CA HIS A 363 2.67 -16.72 20.13
C HIS A 363 1.98 -16.93 18.78
N LYS A 364 0.74 -17.42 18.82
CA LYS A 364 -0.04 -17.79 17.64
C LYS A 364 -1.20 -16.83 17.47
N PHE A 365 -1.31 -16.21 16.30
CA PHE A 365 -2.40 -15.29 15.99
C PHE A 365 -3.06 -15.60 14.66
N VAL A 366 -4.37 -15.42 14.64
CA VAL A 366 -5.17 -15.38 13.42
C VAL A 366 -5.84 -14.01 13.35
N VAL A 367 -5.75 -13.39 12.17
CA VAL A 367 -6.36 -12.11 11.88
C VAL A 367 -7.27 -12.30 10.67
N ILE A 368 -8.53 -11.92 10.83
CA ILE A 368 -9.48 -11.84 9.73
C ILE A 368 -9.92 -10.40 9.57
N GLN A 369 -9.72 -9.85 8.38
CA GLN A 369 -10.33 -8.60 7.98
C GLN A 369 -11.67 -8.87 7.27
N VAL A 370 -12.78 -8.52 7.91
CA VAL A 370 -14.14 -8.70 7.37
C VAL A 370 -14.58 -7.41 6.71
N GLY A 371 -14.24 -7.22 5.44
CA GLY A 371 -14.29 -5.91 4.82
C GLY A 371 -13.30 -4.95 5.46
N TRP A 372 -13.74 -4.20 6.47
CA TRP A 372 -12.91 -3.24 7.21
C TRP A 372 -12.52 -3.70 8.63
N PRO A 373 -13.46 -4.11 9.49
CA PRO A 373 -13.13 -4.52 10.86
C PRO A 373 -12.16 -5.71 10.90
N LEU A 374 -11.26 -5.64 11.90
CA LEU A 374 -10.31 -6.71 12.22
C LEU A 374 -10.84 -7.55 13.38
N ILE A 375 -10.94 -8.85 13.13
CA ILE A 375 -11.03 -9.89 14.15
C ILE A 375 -9.62 -10.40 14.39
N VAL A 376 -9.13 -10.29 15.63
CA VAL A 376 -7.83 -10.83 16.04
C VAL A 376 -8.07 -11.88 17.10
N ARG A 377 -7.51 -13.07 16.92
CA ARG A 377 -7.58 -14.16 17.87
C ARG A 377 -6.19 -14.69 18.19
N LYS A 378 -5.86 -14.71 19.48
CA LYS A 378 -4.70 -15.42 19.99
C LYS A 378 -5.11 -16.88 20.18
N VAL A 379 -4.36 -17.78 19.58
CA VAL A 379 -4.67 -19.19 19.52
C VAL A 379 -3.84 -19.92 20.57
N ASN A 380 -4.51 -20.66 21.45
CA ASN A 380 -3.83 -21.44 22.49
C ASN A 380 -3.11 -22.66 21.94
#